data_AF-A0A7G2IJ08-F1
#
_entry.id   AF-A0A7G2IJ08-F1
#
_cell.length_a   1.000
_cell.length_b   1.000
_cell.length_c   1.000
_cell.angle_alpha   90.00
_cell.angle_beta   90.00
_cell.angle_gamma   90.00
#
_symmetry.space_group_name_H-M   'P 1'
#
loop_
_entity.id
_entity.type
_entity.pdbx_description
1 polymer ?
#
loop_
_entity_poly.entity_id
_entity_poly.type
_entity_poly.pdbx_seq_one_letter_code
_entity_poly.pdbx_strand_id
1 'polypeptide(L)'
;MITQYMGKRVFSAVLDEPLMANVKVLQTQVDPDSHQEWQQVSVTAWTTDQDFISTLAPIWEYSDQMLQSTCSACHSTPPTTRYTANGWIAGLKAMSTYYRLNPVEERTLLKYLQTHASDVSDTNKK
;
A
#
# COMPACT_ATOMS: atom_id res chain seq x y z
N MET A 1 -2.04 -12.56 -6.81
CA MET A 1 -2.11 -11.24 -6.13
C MET A 1 -0.70 -10.74 -5.92
N ILE A 2 -0.43 -9.46 -6.24
CA ILE A 2 0.89 -8.84 -6.15
C ILE A 2 0.90 -7.88 -4.95
N THR A 3 1.91 -8.01 -4.10
CA THR A 3 2.21 -7.05 -3.03
C THR A 3 3.38 -6.16 -3.43
N GLN A 4 3.43 -4.96 -2.88
CA GLN A 4 4.52 -4.00 -3.12
C GLN A 4 5.82 -4.42 -2.44
N TYR A 5 5.71 -5.08 -1.28
CA TYR A 5 6.84 -5.49 -0.46
C TYR A 5 6.69 -6.96 -0.05
N MET A 6 7.82 -7.65 0.09
CA MET A 6 7.87 -9.01 0.62
C MET A 6 7.31 -9.06 2.04
N GLY A 7 6.41 -10.01 2.32
CA GLY A 7 5.84 -10.20 3.66
C GLY A 7 4.88 -9.11 4.15
N LYS A 8 4.67 -8.03 3.38
CA LYS A 8 3.75 -6.95 3.74
C LYS A 8 2.50 -7.00 2.89
N ARG A 9 1.34 -6.96 3.53
CA ARG A 9 -0.01 -6.94 2.93
C ARG A 9 -0.34 -5.55 2.37
N VAL A 10 0.53 -5.06 1.50
CA VAL A 10 0.42 -3.78 0.79
C VAL A 10 0.15 -4.11 -0.67
N PHE A 11 -1.12 -4.24 -1.03
CA PHE A 11 -1.51 -4.72 -2.36
C PHE A 11 -1.18 -3.69 -3.44
N SER A 12 -0.68 -4.17 -4.57
CA SER A 12 -0.42 -3.35 -5.76
C SER A 12 -1.35 -3.72 -6.91
N ALA A 13 -1.58 -5.02 -7.16
CA ALA A 13 -2.42 -5.47 -8.25
C ALA A 13 -2.93 -6.91 -8.04
N VAL A 14 -3.98 -7.27 -8.77
CA VAL A 14 -4.40 -8.65 -9.00
C VAL A 14 -4.27 -8.89 -10.50
N LEU A 15 -3.68 -10.03 -10.88
CA LEU A 15 -3.55 -10.43 -12.28
C LEU A 15 -4.62 -11.48 -12.58
N ASP A 16 -5.30 -11.30 -13.72
CA ASP A 16 -6.17 -12.33 -14.28
C ASP A 16 -5.34 -13.37 -15.05
N GLU A 17 -5.96 -14.54 -15.28
CA GLU A 17 -5.32 -15.70 -15.92
C GLU A 17 -4.60 -15.38 -17.26
N PRO A 18 -5.13 -14.56 -18.18
CA PRO A 18 -4.44 -14.25 -19.44
C PRO A 18 -3.13 -13.48 -19.25
N LEU A 19 -3.01 -12.69 -18.19
CA LEU A 19 -1.78 -11.93 -17.89
C LEU A 19 -0.71 -12.81 -17.24
N MET A 20 -1.07 -13.97 -16.70
CA MET A 20 -0.11 -14.89 -16.08
C MET A 20 0.93 -15.39 -17.09
N ALA A 21 0.56 -15.53 -18.37
CA ALA A 21 1.50 -15.90 -19.44
C ALA A 21 2.60 -14.85 -19.68
N ASN A 22 2.38 -13.60 -19.28
CA ASN A 22 3.32 -12.49 -19.47
C ASN A 22 4.18 -12.20 -18.23
N VAL A 23 4.01 -12.99 -17.16
CA VAL A 23 4.76 -12.82 -15.92
C VAL A 23 6.21 -13.26 -16.12
N LYS A 24 7.14 -12.35 -15.87
CA LYS A 24 8.58 -12.65 -15.82
C LYS A 24 9.05 -12.63 -14.36
N VAL A 25 9.54 -13.75 -13.86
CA VAL A 25 10.20 -13.80 -12.56
C VAL A 25 11.60 -13.20 -12.69
N LEU A 26 11.85 -12.12 -11.95
CA LEU A 26 13.13 -11.42 -11.92
C LEU A 26 14.05 -11.99 -10.84
N GLN A 27 13.47 -12.31 -9.67
CA GLN A 27 14.21 -12.83 -8.53
C GLN A 27 13.30 -13.71 -7.69
N THR A 28 13.86 -14.77 -7.12
CA THR A 28 13.22 -15.61 -6.11
C THR A 28 13.99 -15.48 -4.81
N GLN A 29 13.27 -15.29 -3.70
CA GLN A 29 13.83 -15.15 -2.36
C GLN A 29 13.00 -16.01 -1.40
N VAL A 30 13.66 -16.66 -0.45
CA VAL A 30 12.97 -17.38 0.64
C VAL A 30 13.04 -16.52 1.88
N ASP A 31 11.89 -16.20 2.44
CA ASP A 31 11.80 -15.49 3.71
C ASP A 31 12.38 -16.39 4.83
N PRO A 32 13.44 -15.96 5.53
CA PRO A 32 14.06 -16.77 6.57
C PRO A 32 13.12 -17.04 7.75
N ASP A 33 12.16 -16.15 8.03
CA ASP A 33 11.28 -16.26 9.19
C ASP A 33 10.07 -17.17 8.90
N SER A 34 9.44 -17.00 7.72
CA SER A 34 8.25 -17.77 7.35
C SER A 34 8.54 -19.00 6.50
N HIS A 35 9.76 -19.14 5.98
CA HIS A 35 10.17 -20.12 4.98
C HIS A 35 9.35 -20.07 3.68
N GLN A 36 8.62 -18.98 3.44
CA GLN A 36 7.84 -18.80 2.21
C GLN A 36 8.72 -18.33 1.06
N GLU A 37 8.47 -18.86 -0.12
CA GLU A 37 9.08 -18.37 -1.35
C GLU A 37 8.34 -17.13 -1.86
N TRP A 38 9.10 -16.08 -2.16
CA TRP A 38 8.64 -14.83 -2.73
C TRP A 38 9.31 -14.59 -4.07
N GLN A 39 8.50 -14.23 -5.06
CA GLN A 39 8.97 -13.93 -6.42
C GLN A 39 8.77 -12.45 -6.71
N GLN A 40 9.88 -11.76 -7.00
CA GLN A 40 9.82 -10.45 -7.63
C GLN A 40 9.50 -10.66 -9.10
N VAL A 41 8.38 -10.10 -9.56
CA VAL A 41 7.89 -10.29 -10.92
C VAL A 41 7.82 -8.97 -11.68
N SER A 42 7.96 -9.04 -12.99
CA SER A 42 7.66 -7.98 -13.94
C SER A 42 6.59 -8.45 -14.90
N VAL A 43 5.59 -7.60 -15.16
CA VAL A 43 4.46 -7.89 -16.03
C VAL A 43 4.26 -6.70 -16.96
N THR A 44 4.14 -6.96 -18.25
CA THR A 44 3.78 -5.94 -19.23
C THR A 44 2.31 -6.08 -19.58
N ALA A 45 1.56 -4.98 -19.45
CA ALA A 45 0.14 -4.90 -19.77
C ALA A 45 -0.14 -3.59 -20.53
N TRP A 46 -1.24 -3.58 -21.29
CA TRP A 46 -1.70 -2.42 -22.05
C TRP A 46 -2.91 -1.78 -21.37
N THR A 47 -2.93 -0.45 -21.32
CA THR A 47 -4.03 0.35 -20.79
C THR A 47 -4.09 1.68 -21.54
N THR A 48 -5.21 2.39 -21.45
CA THR A 48 -5.29 3.80 -21.84
C THR A 48 -4.47 4.65 -20.88
N ASP A 49 -3.95 5.77 -21.35
CA ASP A 49 -3.29 6.78 -20.52
C ASP A 49 -4.28 7.65 -19.72
N GLN A 50 -5.58 7.47 -19.96
CA GLN A 50 -6.66 8.09 -19.20
C GLN A 50 -6.50 7.80 -17.69
N ASP A 51 -6.65 8.84 -16.88
CA ASP A 51 -6.55 8.83 -15.41
C ASP A 51 -5.16 8.52 -14.82
N PHE A 52 -4.11 8.47 -15.64
CA PHE A 52 -2.74 8.41 -15.13
C PHE A 52 -2.24 9.80 -14.73
N ILE A 53 -1.55 9.85 -13.59
CA ILE A 53 -0.78 11.02 -13.17
C ILE A 53 0.71 10.72 -13.30
N SER A 54 1.50 11.75 -13.59
CA SER A 54 2.94 11.60 -13.86
C SER A 54 3.77 11.20 -12.63
N THR A 55 3.26 11.46 -11.42
CA THR A 55 3.96 11.18 -10.16
C THR A 55 2.96 10.82 -9.07
N LEU A 56 3.42 10.12 -8.03
CA LEU A 56 2.58 9.80 -6.87
C LEU A 56 2.43 10.95 -5.87
N ALA A 57 3.24 12.01 -5.98
CA ALA A 57 3.28 13.09 -4.99
C ALA A 57 1.90 13.72 -4.71
N PRO A 58 1.05 14.02 -5.70
CA PRO A 58 -0.29 14.56 -5.45
C PRO A 58 -1.20 13.62 -4.65
N ILE A 59 -1.09 12.30 -4.88
CA ILE A 59 -1.87 11.29 -4.13
C ILE A 59 -1.41 11.25 -2.67
N TRP A 60 -0.11 11.32 -2.42
CA TRP A 60 0.44 11.31 -1.07
C TRP A 60 0.17 12.58 -0.29
N GLU A 61 0.21 13.74 -0.95
CA GLU A 61 -0.19 15.00 -0.33
C GLU A 61 -1.69 14.97 0.03
N TYR A 62 -2.55 14.51 -0.88
CA TYR A 62 -3.97 14.34 -0.59
C TYR A 62 -4.21 13.35 0.58
N SER A 63 -3.47 12.26 0.62
CA SER A 63 -3.58 11.26 1.69
C SER A 63 -3.10 11.78 3.05
N ASP A 64 -2.05 12.59 3.08
CA ASP A 64 -1.59 13.26 4.32
C ASP A 64 -2.63 14.28 4.80
N GLN A 65 -3.17 15.11 3.90
CA GLN A 65 -4.26 16.03 4.24
C GLN A 65 -5.50 15.29 4.76
N MET A 66 -5.85 14.16 4.15
CA MET A 66 -6.93 13.29 4.62
C MET A 66 -6.64 12.73 6.02
N LEU A 67 -5.41 12.27 6.28
CA LEU A 67 -4.99 11.80 7.60
C LEU A 67 -5.12 12.90 8.64
N GLN A 68 -4.61 14.11 8.37
CA GLN A 68 -4.68 15.22 9.31
C GLN A 68 -6.11 15.67 9.56
N SER A 69 -6.90 15.90 8.50
CA SER A 69 -8.28 16.37 8.63
C SER A 69 -9.21 15.38 9.32
N THR A 70 -9.01 14.08 9.08
CA THR A 70 -9.89 13.02 9.62
C THR A 70 -9.48 12.61 11.03
N CYS A 71 -8.18 12.43 11.28
CA CYS A 71 -7.70 11.78 12.50
C CYS A 71 -7.30 12.75 13.62
N SER A 72 -7.26 14.07 13.35
CA SER A 72 -7.02 15.09 14.39
C SER A 72 -8.29 15.53 15.13
N ALA A 73 -9.47 15.09 14.68
CA ALA A 73 -10.75 15.59 15.20
C ALA A 73 -11.05 15.20 16.66
N CYS A 74 -10.48 14.09 17.16
CA CYS A 74 -10.77 13.58 18.51
C CYS A 74 -9.54 13.50 19.42
N HIS A 75 -8.36 13.28 18.85
CA HIS A 75 -7.08 13.19 19.55
C HIS A 75 -5.96 13.60 18.59
N SER A 76 -4.72 13.61 19.07
CA SER A 76 -3.57 13.87 18.19
C SER A 76 -3.45 12.81 17.09
N THR A 77 -3.17 13.24 15.87
CA THR A 77 -2.95 12.36 14.72
C THR A 77 -1.77 11.42 15.00
N PRO A 78 -1.94 10.09 14.89
CA PRO A 78 -0.82 9.18 15.05
C PRO A 78 0.19 9.37 13.90
N PRO A 79 1.51 9.42 14.18
CA PRO A 79 2.50 9.46 13.10
C PRO A 79 2.40 8.19 12.26
N THR A 80 2.69 8.27 10.96
CA THR A 80 2.61 7.12 10.03
C THR A 80 3.53 5.96 10.46
N THR A 81 4.60 6.27 11.19
CA THR A 81 5.55 5.29 11.74
C THR A 81 5.09 4.66 13.06
N ARG A 82 3.88 4.95 13.56
CA ARG A 82 3.35 4.33 14.79
C ARG A 82 3.22 2.81 14.67
N TYR A 83 2.85 2.31 13.50
CA TYR A 83 2.64 0.89 13.24
C TYR A 83 3.48 0.40 12.05
N THR A 84 3.64 -0.92 11.97
CA THR A 84 4.11 -1.59 10.76
C THR A 84 3.05 -1.51 9.66
N ALA A 85 3.43 -1.76 8.41
CA ALA A 85 2.51 -1.76 7.28
C ALA A 85 1.36 -2.75 7.49
N ASN A 86 1.65 -3.91 8.07
CA ASN A 86 0.60 -4.88 8.41
C ASN A 86 -0.24 -4.42 9.62
N GLY A 87 0.38 -3.72 10.59
CA GLY A 87 -0.31 -3.20 11.77
C GLY A 87 -1.35 -2.12 11.45
N TRP A 88 -1.10 -1.29 10.44
CA TRP A 88 -2.05 -0.25 10.01
C TRP A 88 -3.40 -0.79 9.54
N ILE A 89 -3.49 -2.04 9.08
CA ILE A 89 -4.75 -2.67 8.70
C ILE A 89 -5.69 -2.73 9.92
N ALA A 90 -5.19 -3.21 11.05
CA ALA A 90 -5.97 -3.26 12.28
C ALA A 90 -6.15 -1.87 12.89
N GLY A 91 -5.10 -1.03 12.85
CA GLY A 91 -5.11 0.32 13.39
C GLY A 91 -6.19 1.21 12.76
N LEU A 92 -6.24 1.26 11.42
CA LEU A 92 -7.26 2.04 10.72
C LEU A 92 -8.65 1.42 10.91
N LYS A 93 -8.76 0.09 10.90
CA LYS A 93 -10.05 -0.59 11.10
C LYS A 93 -10.66 -0.30 12.47
N ALA A 94 -9.84 -0.22 13.51
CA ALA A 94 -10.29 0.12 14.86
C ALA A 94 -10.96 1.51 14.93
N MET A 95 -10.61 2.43 14.02
CA MET A 95 -11.17 3.78 13.95
C MET A 95 -12.37 3.90 13.00
N SER A 96 -12.77 2.83 12.30
CA SER A 96 -13.77 2.90 11.23
C SER A 96 -15.15 3.41 11.63
N THR A 97 -15.55 3.27 12.90
CA THR A 97 -16.81 3.83 13.40
C THR A 97 -16.76 5.37 13.57
N TYR A 98 -15.56 5.94 13.71
CA TYR A 98 -15.37 7.35 14.08
C TYR A 98 -15.09 8.28 12.89
N TYR A 99 -14.65 7.76 11.75
CA TYR A 99 -14.50 8.55 10.52
C TYR A 99 -15.66 8.35 9.55
N ARG A 100 -15.69 9.16 8.49
CA ARG A 100 -16.70 9.10 7.41
C ARG A 100 -16.08 8.98 6.03
N LEU A 101 -14.87 8.40 5.96
CA LEU A 101 -14.21 8.07 4.71
C LEU A 101 -15.05 7.09 3.90
N ASN A 102 -15.18 7.35 2.61
CA ASN A 102 -15.77 6.38 1.69
C ASN A 102 -14.78 5.22 1.43
N PRO A 103 -15.22 4.11 0.81
CA PRO A 103 -14.35 2.94 0.61
C PRO A 103 -13.08 3.20 -0.22
N VAL A 104 -13.10 4.19 -1.13
CA VAL A 104 -11.92 4.57 -1.91
C VAL A 104 -10.96 5.37 -1.05
N GLU A 105 -11.46 6.36 -0.32
CA GLU A 105 -10.66 7.16 0.62
C GLU A 105 -10.00 6.30 1.70
N GLU A 106 -10.75 5.38 2.32
CA GLU A 106 -10.21 4.47 3.34
C GLU A 106 -9.07 3.61 2.77
N ARG A 107 -9.22 3.09 1.54
CA ARG A 107 -8.17 2.29 0.88
C ARG A 107 -6.96 3.14 0.51
N THR A 108 -7.16 4.36 0.01
CA THR A 108 -6.10 5.30 -0.32
C THR A 108 -5.31 5.70 0.92
N LEU A 109 -6.01 6.05 2.01
CA LEU A 109 -5.39 6.36 3.29
C LEU A 109 -4.65 5.15 3.86
N LEU A 110 -5.24 3.96 3.81
CA LEU A 110 -4.57 2.74 4.26
C LEU A 110 -3.28 2.51 3.45
N LYS A 111 -3.34 2.61 2.12
CA LYS A 111 -2.16 2.47 1.26
C LYS A 111 -1.07 3.47 1.64
N TYR A 112 -1.42 4.74 1.85
CA TYR A 112 -0.49 5.77 2.29
C TYR A 112 0.16 5.43 3.64
N LEU A 113 -0.65 5.06 4.65
CA LEU A 113 -0.15 4.67 5.97
C LEU A 113 0.79 3.47 5.90
N GLN A 114 0.46 2.49 5.05
CA GLN A 114 1.26 1.29 4.84
C GLN A 114 2.60 1.58 4.15
N THR A 115 2.64 2.46 3.16
CA THR A 115 3.89 2.82 2.45
C THR A 115 4.77 3.79 3.24
N HIS A 116 4.25 4.39 4.31
CA HIS A 116 4.97 5.28 5.22
C HIS A 116 5.10 4.71 6.65
N ALA A 117 4.88 3.39 6.78
CA ALA A 117 4.95 2.66 8.04
C ALA A 117 6.39 2.52 8.56
N SER A 118 6.54 2.16 9.84
CA SER A 118 7.86 2.05 10.49
C SER A 118 8.81 1.03 9.87
N ASP A 119 8.26 0.00 9.23
CA ASP A 119 8.99 -1.12 8.64
C ASP A 119 9.08 -1.02 7.11
N VAL A 120 8.79 0.15 6.53
CA VAL A 120 8.97 0.47 5.10
C VAL A 120 10.01 1.58 4.97
N SER A 121 11.24 1.21 4.58
CA SER A 121 12.33 2.16 4.38
C SER A 121 12.15 3.00 3.12
N ASP A 122 12.73 4.21 3.09
CA ASP A 122 12.70 5.12 1.93
C ASP A 122 13.34 4.53 0.67
N THR A 123 14.25 3.57 0.81
CA THR A 123 14.84 2.82 -0.32
C THR A 123 13.81 1.99 -1.10
N ASN A 124 12.68 1.65 -0.49
CA ASN A 124 11.58 0.91 -1.10
C ASN A 124 10.48 1.84 -1.68
N LYS A 125 10.70 3.16 -1.67
CA LYS A 125 9.77 4.18 -2.21
C LYS A 125 10.17 4.70 -3.60
N LYS A 126 11.20 4.11 -4.22
CA LYS A 126 11.65 4.43 -5.58
C LYS A 126 10.93 3.59 -6.63
#